data_AF-A0A5J4Q313-F1
#
_entry.id   AF-A0A5J4Q313-F1
#
_cell.length_a   1.000
_cell.length_b   1.000
_cell.length_c   1.000
_cell.angle_alpha   90.00
_cell.angle_beta   90.00
_cell.angle_gamma   90.00
#
_symmetry.space_group_name_H-M   'P 1'
#
loop_
_entity.id
_entity.type
_entity.pdbx_description
1 polymer ?
#
loop_
_entity_poly.entity_id
_entity_poly.type
_entity_poly.pdbx_seq_one_letter_code
_entity_poly.pdbx_strand_id
1 'polypeptide(L)'
;MRHNELQFRNLTGLSPAEFEEPSVDFSLELEAYMSKYTFEGKERVRLYKPRKRSSLPTVEDKLFFILAFMKTNPLQEHHAASFGMTQPKANMLSIYSYHC
;
A
#
# COMPACT_ATOMS: atom_id res chain seq x y z
N MET A 1 13.79 -0.30 3.95
CA MET A 1 13.34 0.72 4.92
C MET A 1 13.18 0.20 6.36
N ARG A 2 13.04 -1.11 6.62
CA ARG A 2 12.92 -1.65 8.00
C ARG A 2 14.18 -1.55 8.87
N HIS A 3 15.34 -1.25 8.30
CA HIS A 3 16.61 -1.17 9.03
C HIS A 3 16.76 0.10 9.90
N ASN A 4 15.91 1.12 9.69
CA ASN A 4 15.89 2.32 10.52
C ASN A 4 14.53 2.42 11.22
N GLU A 5 14.47 1.86 12.44
CA GLU A 5 13.26 1.76 13.25
C GLU A 5 12.62 3.12 13.53
N LEU A 6 13.42 4.14 13.84
CA LEU A 6 12.91 5.49 14.09
C LEU A 6 12.23 6.07 12.84
N GLN A 7 12.87 5.94 11.68
CA GLN A 7 12.28 6.41 10.43
C GLN A 7 11.00 5.64 10.09
N PHE A 8 11.01 4.32 10.25
CA PHE A 8 9.86 3.48 9.99
C PHE A 8 8.67 3.90 10.86
N ARG A 9 8.89 4.02 12.17
CA ARG A 9 7.88 4.47 13.13
C ARG A 9 7.41 5.89 12.84
N ASN A 10 8.29 6.79 12.43
CA ASN A 10 7.91 8.15 12.06
C ASN A 10 6.99 8.18 10.82
N LEU A 11 7.17 7.27 9.88
CA LEU A 11 6.36 7.18 8.66
C LEU A 11 5.05 6.40 8.85
N THR A 12 5.05 5.30 9.62
CA THR A 12 3.87 4.43 9.75
C THR A 12 3.09 4.61 11.04
N GLY A 13 3.73 5.10 12.10
CA GLY A 13 3.18 5.09 13.46
C GLY A 13 3.47 3.81 14.25
N LEU A 14 3.97 2.78 13.58
CA LEU A 14 4.22 1.46 14.14
C LEU A 14 5.71 1.17 14.21
N SER A 15 6.16 0.48 15.25
CA SER A 15 7.44 -0.23 15.22
C SER A 15 7.41 -1.35 14.17
N PRO A 16 8.57 -1.85 13.72
CA PRO A 16 8.63 -3.01 12.83
C PRO A 16 7.89 -4.23 13.39
N ALA A 17 7.92 -4.47 14.70
CA ALA A 17 7.21 -5.58 15.33
C ALA A 17 5.68 -5.39 15.31
N GLU A 18 5.20 -4.19 15.65
CA GLU A 18 3.77 -3.85 15.60
C GLU A 18 3.21 -3.86 14.17
N PHE A 19 4.07 -3.77 13.16
CA PHE A 19 3.68 -3.82 11.76
C PHE A 19 3.39 -5.24 11.25
N GLU A 20 3.94 -6.27 11.88
CA GLU A 20 3.79 -7.66 11.40
C GLU A 20 2.36 -8.17 11.53
N GLU A 21 1.67 -7.85 12.65
CA GLU A 21 0.26 -8.23 12.87
C GLU A 21 -0.69 -7.66 11.80
N PRO A 22 -0.77 -6.34 11.58
CA PRO A 22 -1.64 -5.77 10.55
C PRO A 22 -1.21 -6.17 9.13
N SER A 23 0.05 -6.57 8.91
CA SER A 23 0.49 -7.09 7.61
C SER A 23 -0.18 -8.40 7.25
N VAL A 24 -0.43 -9.28 8.22
CA VAL A 24 -1.12 -10.57 8.00
C VAL A 24 -2.57 -10.31 7.61
N ASP A 25 -3.30 -9.55 8.42
CA ASP A 25 -4.71 -9.25 8.19
C ASP A 25 -4.91 -8.48 6.87
N PHE A 26 -4.07 -7.49 6.62
CA PHE A 26 -4.08 -6.74 5.37
C PHE A 26 -3.81 -7.64 4.16
N SER A 27 -2.96 -8.66 4.27
CA SER A 27 -2.72 -9.61 3.18
C SER A 27 -3.97 -10.37 2.81
N LEU A 28 -4.72 -10.85 3.80
CA LEU A 28 -5.95 -11.62 3.59
C LEU A 28 -7.04 -10.76 2.96
N GLU A 29 -7.25 -9.56 3.48
CA GLU A 29 -8.24 -8.62 2.93
C GLU A 29 -7.86 -8.15 1.53
N LEU A 30 -6.57 -7.87 1.29
CA LEU A 30 -6.08 -7.54 -0.04
C LEU A 30 -6.28 -8.67 -1.04
N GLU A 31 -6.03 -9.92 -0.65
CA GLU A 31 -6.28 -11.06 -1.53
C GLU A 31 -7.77 -11.23 -1.82
N ALA A 32 -8.62 -11.16 -0.78
CA ALA A 32 -10.07 -11.25 -0.91
C ALA A 32 -10.62 -10.15 -1.83
N TYR A 33 -10.21 -8.90 -1.63
CA TYR A 33 -10.58 -7.78 -2.48
C TYR A 33 -10.09 -7.96 -3.91
N MET A 34 -8.79 -8.27 -4.09
CA MET A 34 -8.18 -8.39 -5.41
C MET A 34 -8.67 -9.60 -6.19
N SER A 35 -9.29 -10.59 -5.55
CA SER A 35 -9.99 -11.68 -6.23
C SER A 35 -11.25 -11.21 -6.97
N LYS A 36 -11.92 -10.15 -6.46
CA LYS A 36 -13.21 -9.65 -6.95
C LYS A 36 -13.11 -8.34 -7.72
N TYR A 37 -12.24 -7.44 -7.29
CA TYR A 37 -12.17 -6.07 -7.78
C TYR A 37 -10.78 -5.67 -8.28
N THR A 38 -10.76 -4.62 -9.09
CA THR A 38 -9.55 -3.89 -9.49
C THR A 38 -9.24 -2.79 -8.47
N PHE A 39 -8.03 -2.21 -8.51
CA PHE A 39 -7.70 -1.06 -7.67
C PHE A 39 -8.58 0.19 -7.94
N GLU A 40 -9.32 0.21 -9.04
CA GLU A 40 -10.31 1.25 -9.36
C GLU A 40 -11.71 0.91 -8.81
N GLY A 41 -11.88 -0.18 -8.06
CA GLY A 41 -13.18 -0.63 -7.54
C GLY A 41 -14.08 -1.35 -8.55
N LYS A 42 -13.61 -1.56 -9.79
CA LYS A 42 -14.39 -2.28 -10.82
C LYS A 42 -14.29 -3.79 -10.63
N GLU A 43 -15.37 -4.51 -10.91
CA GLU A 43 -15.34 -5.98 -10.94
C GLU A 43 -14.27 -6.51 -11.91
N ARG A 44 -13.62 -7.57 -11.46
CA ARG A 44 -12.47 -8.14 -12.14
C ARG A 44 -12.92 -9.24 -13.09
N VAL A 45 -12.63 -9.04 -14.38
CA VAL A 45 -12.89 -10.05 -15.42
C VAL A 45 -11.73 -11.06 -15.56
N ARG A 46 -10.53 -10.71 -15.09
CA ARG A 46 -9.31 -11.54 -15.21
C ARG A 46 -8.61 -11.72 -13.88
N LEU A 47 -8.24 -12.95 -13.55
CA LEU A 47 -7.48 -13.28 -12.33
C LEU A 47 -6.34 -12.31 -12.06
N TYR A 48 -6.23 -11.89 -10.79
CA TYR A 48 -5.16 -11.01 -10.37
C TYR A 48 -3.81 -11.72 -10.48
N LYS A 49 -2.85 -11.05 -11.13
CA LYS A 49 -1.44 -11.46 -11.14
C LYS A 49 -0.58 -10.25 -10.77
N PRO A 50 0.18 -10.31 -9.67
CA PRO A 50 1.16 -9.30 -9.34
C PRO A 50 2.14 -9.08 -10.49
N ARG A 51 2.45 -7.83 -10.81
CA ARG A 51 3.45 -7.51 -11.84
C ARG A 51 4.85 -7.56 -11.23
N LYS A 52 5.78 -8.24 -11.91
CA LYS A 52 7.19 -8.33 -11.49
C LYS A 52 7.90 -6.97 -11.35
N ARG A 53 7.49 -5.95 -12.12
CA ARG A 53 8.02 -4.57 -12.05
C ARG A 53 7.03 -3.60 -11.40
N SER A 54 6.39 -4.03 -10.32
CA SER A 54 5.54 -3.14 -9.51
C SER A 54 6.41 -2.20 -8.68
N SER A 55 5.98 -0.94 -8.53
CA SER A 55 6.58 0.00 -7.56
C SER A 55 6.36 -0.46 -6.11
N LEU A 56 5.32 -1.27 -5.87
CA LEU A 56 5.01 -1.92 -4.59
C LEU A 56 4.93 -3.43 -4.82
N PRO A 57 6.05 -4.16 -4.78
CA PRO A 57 6.10 -5.58 -5.12
C PRO A 57 5.49 -6.50 -4.05
N THR A 58 5.65 -6.15 -2.77
CA THR A 58 5.16 -6.97 -1.64
C THR A 58 3.83 -6.46 -1.08
N VAL A 59 3.22 -7.22 -0.17
CA VAL A 59 2.02 -6.79 0.56
C VAL A 59 2.40 -5.70 1.56
N GLU A 60 3.55 -5.87 2.21
CA GLU A 60 4.16 -4.95 3.16
C GLU A 60 4.47 -3.60 2.53
N ASP A 61 4.97 -3.58 1.28
CA ASP A 61 5.20 -2.32 0.57
C ASP A 61 3.88 -1.55 0.34
N LYS A 62 2.77 -2.27 0.09
CA LYS A 62 1.45 -1.66 -0.10
C LYS A 62 0.88 -1.17 1.22
N LEU A 63 1.00 -1.95 2.30
CA LEU A 63 0.58 -1.51 3.62
C LEU A 63 1.39 -0.29 4.07
N PHE A 64 2.71 -0.32 3.89
CA PHE A 64 3.59 0.81 4.20
C PHE A 64 3.21 2.07 3.41
N PHE A 65 2.92 1.93 2.11
CA PHE A 65 2.43 3.02 1.28
C PHE A 65 1.17 3.67 1.89
N ILE A 66 0.19 2.86 2.28
CA ILE A 66 -1.07 3.33 2.88
C ILE A 66 -0.83 3.99 4.23
N LEU A 67 -0.12 3.33 5.15
CA LEU A 67 0.14 3.88 6.49
C LEU A 67 0.92 5.20 6.41
N ALA A 68 1.92 5.28 5.53
CA ALA A 68 2.67 6.51 5.31
C ALA A 68 1.80 7.64 4.76
N PHE A 69 0.88 7.33 3.83
CA PHE A 69 -0.09 8.29 3.33
C PHE A 69 -1.01 8.80 4.46
N MET A 70 -1.62 7.88 5.23
CA MET A 70 -2.54 8.24 6.30
C MET A 70 -1.88 9.07 7.40
N LYS A 71 -0.66 8.69 7.81
CA LYS A 71 0.04 9.37 8.91
C LYS A 71 0.53 10.76 8.52
N THR A 72 1.07 10.90 7.31
CA THR A 72 1.73 12.15 6.89
C THR A 72 0.80 13.09 6.10
N ASN A 73 -0.36 12.58 5.66
CA ASN A 73 -1.31 13.25 4.78
C ASN A 73 -0.64 14.10 3.68
N PRO A 74 0.30 13.52 2.90
CA PRO A 74 1.11 14.27 1.96
C PRO A 74 0.30 14.59 0.70
N LEU A 75 0.76 15.59 -0.07
CA LEU A 75 0.29 15.75 -1.45
C LEU A 75 0.52 14.46 -2.24
N GLN A 76 -0.44 14.10 -3.10
CA GLN A 76 -0.36 12.87 -3.90
C GLN A 76 0.89 12.82 -4.77
N GLU A 77 1.34 13.96 -5.30
CA GLU A 77 2.58 14.06 -6.09
C GLU A 77 3.81 13.72 -5.26
N HIS A 78 3.90 14.27 -4.04
CA HIS A 78 5.01 14.00 -3.13
C HIS A 78 5.02 12.53 -2.70
N HIS A 79 3.85 11.96 -2.41
CA HIS A 79 3.72 10.55 -2.09
C HIS A 79 4.14 9.67 -3.26
N ALA A 80 3.66 9.96 -4.48
CA ALA A 80 4.04 9.23 -5.67
C ALA A 80 5.55 9.25 -5.93
N ALA A 81 6.17 10.43 -5.82
CA ALA A 81 7.62 10.60 -5.98
C ALA A 81 8.42 9.78 -4.95
N SER A 82 7.96 9.75 -3.69
CA SER A 82 8.60 8.99 -2.62
C SER A 82 8.64 7.47 -2.88
N PHE A 83 7.71 6.96 -3.70
CA PHE A 83 7.61 5.55 -4.07
C PHE A 83 7.96 5.28 -5.55
N GLY A 84 8.58 6.24 -6.24
CA GLY A 84 9.03 6.07 -7.62
C GLY A 84 7.90 5.79 -8.61
N MET A 85 6.71 6.37 -8.40
CA MET A 85 5.55 6.21 -9.29
C MET A 85 4.97 7.56 -9.70
N THR A 86 4.05 7.54 -10.67
CA THR A 86 3.34 8.75 -11.12
C THR A 86 2.18 9.08 -10.17
N GLN A 87 1.82 10.36 -10.07
CA GLN A 87 0.70 10.81 -9.23
C GLN A 87 -0.62 10.09 -9.54
N PRO A 88 -1.04 9.88 -10.81
CA PRO A 88 -2.24 9.09 -11.10
C PRO A 88 -2.16 7.66 -10.57
N LYS A 89 -0.97 7.05 -10.58
CA LYS A 89 -0.76 5.71 -10.07
C LYS A 89 -0.85 5.66 -8.54
N ALA A 90 -0.30 6.66 -7.85
CA ALA A 90 -0.44 6.78 -6.41
C ALA A 90 -1.90 7.00 -6.00
N ASN A 91 -2.63 7.88 -6.70
CA ASN A 91 -4.06 8.12 -6.46
C ASN A 91 -4.89 6.84 -6.57
N MET A 92 -4.69 6.06 -7.63
CA MET A 92 -5.35 4.75 -7.79
C MET A 92 -5.09 3.82 -6.61
N LEU A 93 -3.85 3.77 -6.11
CA LEU A 93 -3.47 2.89 -5.01
C LEU A 93 -3.95 3.41 -3.63
N SER A 94 -4.03 4.73 -3.44
CA SER A 94 -4.56 5.33 -2.21
C SER A 94 -6.08 5.23 -2.14
N ILE A 95 -6.81 5.20 -3.25
CA ILE A 95 -8.28 5.03 -3.20
C ILE A 95 -8.65 3.67 -2.58
N TYR A 96 -7.81 2.65 -2.76
CA TYR A 96 -8.01 1.34 -2.14
C TYR A 96 -7.96 1.38 -0.60
N SER A 97 -7.21 2.31 0.02
CA SER A 97 -7.16 2.41 1.49
C SER A 97 -8.47 2.83 2.14
N TYR A 98 -9.47 3.23 1.36
CA TYR A 98 -10.81 3.57 1.85
C TYR A 98 -11.81 2.41 1.73
N HIS A 99 -11.39 1.26 1.17
CA HIS A 99 -12.23 0.09 0.93
C HIS A 99 -11.79 -1.17 1.68
N CYS A 100 -10.63 -1.13 2.35
CA CYS A 100 -10.16 -2.12 3.31
C CYS A 100 -10.05 -1.50 4.69
#